data_AF-A8SF32-F1
#
_entry.id   AF-A8SF32-F1
#
_cell.length_a   1.000
_cell.length_b   1.000
_cell.length_c   1.000
_cell.angle_alpha   90.00
_cell.angle_beta   90.00
_cell.angle_gamma   90.00
#
_symmetry.space_group_name_H-M   'P 1'
#
loop_
_entity.id
_entity.type
_entity.pdbx_description
1 polymer ?
#
loop_
_entity_poly.entity_id
_entity_poly.type
_entity_poly.pdbx_seq_one_letter_code
_entity_poly.pdbx_strand_id
1 'polypeptide(L)'
;MNKSARSTARQKDTGGTRMGTFNVSLKTLTDRVSMEVVYTPRALDEISVEIAEVNRPGLFLAGYYDYFDKLRLQIMGLAEMNFLSGLTAEKRYEALEQLFRQQPPAVIVCRSEELAPFPEMQKLAQKHAVALLRSNETTCTLMGSLISVLNLELAPRITRHGVLVEVYGEGILILGDSGIGKSELAIELVKRGHRLVADDAVELRKVSNRQIMGTAPENIRHFIELRGIGIVNVARVYGVGAVKLSESLDLVVQLEAWDPTKNYQRTGLESEYYDILGVSIPSTSIPVSPGRNLAVVLETAAINNRQKKMGYNAAKELLIRLGLDDKMD
;
A
#
# COMPACT_ATOMS: atom_id res chain seq x y z
N MET A 1 -3.74 44.44 23.96
CA MET A 1 -3.76 43.13 24.66
C MET A 1 -5.12 42.49 24.47
N ASN A 2 -5.25 41.51 23.57
CA ASN A 2 -5.93 40.23 23.82
C ASN A 2 -5.95 39.40 22.54
N LYS A 3 -5.22 38.28 22.60
CA LYS A 3 -5.24 37.20 21.62
C LYS A 3 -6.53 36.40 21.85
N SER A 4 -7.39 36.26 20.84
CA SER A 4 -8.42 35.22 20.87
C SER A 4 -7.89 33.98 20.15
N ALA A 5 -7.84 32.88 20.90
CA ALA A 5 -7.42 31.58 20.44
C ALA A 5 -8.54 30.94 19.60
N ARG A 6 -8.26 30.59 18.35
CA ARG A 6 -9.06 29.63 17.57
C ARG A 6 -8.53 28.22 17.88
N SER A 7 -9.32 27.45 18.62
CA SER A 7 -9.10 26.03 18.84
C SER A 7 -9.63 25.23 17.66
N THR A 8 -8.75 24.69 16.81
CA THR A 8 -9.08 23.62 15.87
C THR A 8 -9.02 22.28 16.60
N ALA A 9 -10.18 21.73 16.92
CA ALA A 9 -10.31 20.40 17.50
C ALA A 9 -9.98 19.33 16.44
N ARG A 10 -8.73 18.84 16.44
CA ARG A 10 -8.38 17.57 15.79
C ARG A 10 -8.95 16.43 16.63
N GLN A 11 -10.04 15.83 16.16
CA GLN A 11 -10.58 14.59 16.72
C GLN A 11 -9.57 13.47 16.43
N LYS A 12 -8.81 13.08 17.45
CA LYS A 12 -8.00 11.85 17.45
C LYS A 12 -8.93 10.69 17.74
N ASP A 13 -9.26 9.92 16.72
CA ASP A 13 -9.96 8.65 16.92
C ASP A 13 -8.92 7.53 17.18
N THR A 14 -8.87 7.07 18.41
CA THR A 14 -7.95 6.03 18.92
C THR A 14 -8.55 4.64 18.70
N GLY A 15 -8.60 4.20 17.44
CA GLY A 15 -8.75 2.78 17.12
C GLY A 15 -7.36 2.14 17.07
N GLY A 16 -7.11 1.14 17.91
CA GLY A 16 -5.80 0.51 18.09
C GLY A 16 -5.17 -0.01 16.79
N THR A 17 -4.27 0.78 16.22
CA THR A 17 -3.48 0.43 15.04
C THR A 17 -2.32 -0.47 15.46
N ARG A 18 -2.36 -1.78 15.15
CA ARG A 18 -1.13 -2.59 15.15
C ARG A 18 -0.31 -2.20 13.92
N MET A 19 0.65 -1.28 14.07
CA MET A 19 1.73 -1.13 13.10
C MET A 19 2.69 -2.30 13.28
N GLY A 20 2.53 -3.35 12.48
CA GLY A 20 3.49 -4.45 12.43
C GLY A 20 4.79 -3.99 11.76
N THR A 21 5.93 -4.45 12.25
CA THR A 21 7.18 -4.43 11.48
C THR A 21 7.03 -5.49 10.40
N PHE A 22 6.92 -5.07 9.13
CA PHE A 22 6.78 -6.02 8.02
C PHE A 22 8.17 -6.51 7.62
N ASN A 23 8.30 -7.80 7.41
CA ASN A 23 9.49 -8.42 6.85
C ASN A 23 9.09 -9.34 5.69
N VAL A 24 10.04 -9.62 4.81
CA VAL A 24 9.85 -10.56 3.70
C VAL A 24 11.00 -11.54 3.68
N SER A 25 10.70 -12.83 3.53
CA SER A 25 11.74 -13.86 3.45
C SER A 25 12.48 -13.80 2.12
N LEU A 26 13.75 -14.17 2.12
CA LEU A 26 14.56 -14.25 0.91
C LEU A 26 13.97 -15.27 -0.08
N LYS A 27 13.26 -16.31 0.41
CA LYS A 27 12.55 -17.27 -0.45
C LYS A 27 11.45 -16.61 -1.28
N THR A 28 10.63 -15.76 -0.65
CA THR A 28 9.58 -15.01 -1.36
C THR A 28 10.18 -14.15 -2.48
N LEU A 29 11.37 -13.59 -2.24
CA LEU A 29 12.09 -12.81 -3.25
C LEU A 29 12.63 -13.70 -4.37
N THR A 30 13.23 -14.85 -4.07
CA THR A 30 13.77 -15.78 -5.08
C THR A 30 12.68 -16.44 -5.92
N ASP A 31 11.48 -16.65 -5.36
CA ASP A 31 10.35 -17.25 -6.09
C ASP A 31 9.72 -16.25 -7.09
N ARG A 32 9.76 -14.95 -6.77
CA ARG A 32 9.17 -13.89 -7.61
C ARG A 32 10.16 -13.24 -8.57
N VAL A 33 11.45 -13.30 -8.24
CA VAL A 33 12.53 -12.72 -9.03
C VAL A 33 13.52 -13.83 -9.32
N SER A 34 13.71 -14.14 -10.61
CA SER A 34 14.58 -15.22 -11.08
C SER A 34 16.00 -15.11 -10.52
N MET A 35 16.25 -15.83 -9.44
CA MET A 35 17.52 -15.83 -8.70
C MET A 35 17.92 -17.27 -8.37
N GLU A 36 19.20 -17.57 -8.51
CA GLU A 36 19.80 -18.85 -8.18
C GLU A 36 20.64 -18.72 -6.92
N VAL A 37 20.56 -19.72 -6.05
CA VAL A 37 21.33 -19.76 -4.81
C VAL A 37 22.72 -20.31 -5.09
N VAL A 38 23.77 -19.52 -4.77
CA VAL A 38 25.17 -19.98 -4.79
C VAL A 38 25.55 -20.51 -3.42
N TYR A 39 25.16 -19.81 -2.37
CA TYR A 39 25.32 -20.23 -0.99
C TYR A 39 24.25 -19.59 -0.12
N THR A 40 23.75 -20.33 0.86
CA THR A 40 22.89 -19.79 1.92
C THR A 40 23.30 -20.38 3.27
N PRO A 41 23.44 -19.56 4.32
CA PRO A 41 23.85 -20.03 5.65
C PRO A 41 22.77 -20.83 6.37
N ARG A 42 21.51 -20.65 5.98
CA ARG A 42 20.31 -21.29 6.53
C ARG A 42 19.23 -21.38 5.46
N ALA A 43 18.06 -21.93 5.80
CA ALA A 43 16.94 -21.95 4.86
C ALA A 43 16.55 -20.53 4.44
N LEU A 44 16.19 -20.34 3.16
CA LEU A 44 15.82 -19.02 2.61
C LEU A 44 14.62 -18.38 3.34
N ASP A 45 13.75 -19.20 3.93
CA ASP A 45 12.60 -18.78 4.73
C ASP A 45 12.99 -18.09 6.05
N GLU A 46 14.20 -18.35 6.55
CA GLU A 46 14.71 -17.83 7.82
C GLU A 46 15.55 -16.55 7.67
N ILE A 47 15.77 -16.10 6.43
CA ILE A 47 16.50 -14.88 6.12
C ILE A 47 15.50 -13.80 5.76
N SER A 48 15.35 -12.82 6.65
CA SER A 48 14.39 -11.72 6.51
C SER A 48 15.03 -10.46 5.94
N VAL A 49 14.30 -9.79 5.06
CA VAL A 49 14.60 -8.45 4.55
C VAL A 49 13.54 -7.49 5.08
N GLU A 50 13.97 -6.37 5.64
CA GLU A 50 13.10 -5.38 6.28
C GLU A 50 13.12 -4.03 5.55
N ILE A 51 14.10 -3.80 4.68
CA ILE A 51 14.27 -2.56 3.94
C ILE A 51 13.93 -2.78 2.47
N ALA A 52 13.05 -1.94 1.93
CA ALA A 52 12.61 -2.04 0.53
C ALA A 52 13.63 -1.52 -0.49
N GLU A 53 14.58 -0.71 -0.03
CA GLU A 53 15.68 -0.22 -0.83
C GLU A 53 16.79 -1.26 -0.97
N VAL A 54 17.41 -1.31 -2.15
CA VAL A 54 18.58 -2.13 -2.45
C VAL A 54 19.79 -1.23 -2.64
N ASN A 55 20.99 -1.75 -2.39
CA ASN A 55 22.23 -0.99 -2.46
C ASN A 55 23.19 -1.54 -3.50
N ARG A 56 23.94 -0.64 -4.14
CA ARG A 56 25.09 -0.99 -5.00
C ARG A 56 26.37 -0.54 -4.29
N PRO A 57 27.18 -1.46 -3.75
CA PRO A 57 28.26 -1.11 -2.82
C PRO A 57 29.52 -0.56 -3.51
N GLY A 58 29.41 0.17 -4.64
CA GLY A 58 30.57 0.63 -5.41
C GLY A 58 31.54 1.50 -4.60
N LEU A 59 31.04 2.54 -3.93
CA LEU A 59 31.86 3.40 -3.04
C LEU A 59 32.39 2.64 -1.82
N PHE A 60 31.58 1.73 -1.29
CA PHE A 60 31.95 0.89 -0.15
C PHE A 60 33.17 0.01 -0.48
N LEU A 61 33.14 -0.64 -1.65
CA LEU A 61 34.26 -1.45 -2.15
C LEU A 61 35.52 -0.63 -2.44
N ALA A 62 35.36 0.68 -2.69
CA ALA A 62 36.48 1.61 -2.87
C ALA A 62 37.03 2.17 -1.55
N GLY A 63 36.49 1.77 -0.39
CA GLY A 63 36.97 2.15 0.93
C GLY A 63 36.23 3.31 1.60
N TYR A 64 35.09 3.74 1.05
CA TYR A 64 34.22 4.74 1.69
C TYR A 64 33.03 4.07 2.38
N TYR A 65 33.09 3.99 3.72
CA TYR A 65 32.16 3.19 4.52
C TYR A 65 31.01 3.98 5.16
N ASP A 66 31.07 5.31 5.13
CA ASP A 66 30.03 6.14 5.73
C ASP A 66 28.70 5.94 5.00
N TYR A 67 27.59 6.05 5.74
CA TYR A 67 26.22 5.89 5.24
C TYR A 67 25.90 4.51 4.63
N PHE A 68 26.75 3.50 4.85
CA PHE A 68 26.45 2.14 4.44
C PHE A 68 25.36 1.52 5.32
N ASP A 69 24.25 1.17 4.69
CA ASP A 69 23.15 0.48 5.35
C ASP A 69 23.24 -1.03 5.09
N LYS A 70 23.71 -1.74 6.12
CA LYS A 70 23.90 -3.19 6.09
C LYS A 70 22.61 -3.99 5.98
N LEU A 71 21.45 -3.42 6.29
CA LEU A 71 20.17 -4.14 6.25
C LEU A 71 19.60 -4.25 4.83
N ARG A 72 20.19 -3.57 3.85
CA ARG A 72 19.79 -3.61 2.45
C ARG A 72 20.36 -4.82 1.73
N LEU A 73 19.65 -5.30 0.72
CA LEU A 73 20.20 -6.25 -0.25
C LEU A 73 21.34 -5.58 -1.03
N GLN A 74 22.45 -6.29 -1.20
CA GLN A 74 23.63 -5.77 -1.89
C GLN A 74 23.68 -6.32 -3.32
N ILE A 75 23.70 -5.44 -4.31
CA ILE A 75 23.64 -5.77 -5.73
C ILE A 75 25.02 -5.53 -6.36
N MET A 76 25.59 -6.59 -6.91
CA MET A 76 26.89 -6.60 -7.59
C MET A 76 26.67 -6.70 -9.10
N GLY A 77 26.84 -5.58 -9.81
CA GLY A 77 26.71 -5.51 -11.26
C GLY A 77 28.06 -5.44 -11.97
N LEU A 78 28.04 -5.04 -13.24
CA LEU A 78 29.25 -4.88 -14.07
C LEU A 78 30.26 -3.93 -13.44
N ALA A 79 29.80 -2.78 -12.91
CA ALA A 79 30.71 -1.78 -12.36
C ALA A 79 31.47 -2.30 -11.14
N GLU A 80 30.74 -2.92 -10.19
CA GLU A 80 31.32 -3.46 -8.96
C GLU A 80 32.23 -4.65 -9.26
N MET A 81 31.80 -5.57 -10.14
CA MET A 81 32.59 -6.75 -10.48
C MET A 81 33.84 -6.41 -11.31
N ASN A 82 33.76 -5.47 -12.26
CA ASN A 82 34.92 -5.01 -13.04
C ASN A 82 35.92 -4.26 -12.17
N PHE A 83 35.44 -3.42 -11.25
CA PHE A 83 36.32 -2.76 -10.28
C PHE A 83 37.11 -3.79 -9.46
N LEU A 84 36.44 -4.81 -8.91
CA LEU A 84 37.10 -5.89 -8.15
C LEU A 84 38.05 -6.72 -9.02
N SER A 85 37.73 -6.93 -10.29
CA SER A 85 38.62 -7.63 -11.24
C SER A 85 39.92 -6.87 -11.51
N GLY A 86 39.90 -5.52 -11.40
CA GLY A 86 41.09 -4.68 -11.56
C GLY A 86 42.01 -4.65 -10.34
N LEU A 87 41.58 -5.19 -9.19
CA LEU A 87 42.37 -5.25 -7.97
C LEU A 87 43.23 -6.52 -7.90
N THR A 88 44.33 -6.44 -7.14
CA THR A 88 45.08 -7.63 -6.73
C THR A 88 44.20 -8.53 -5.86
N ALA A 89 44.49 -9.83 -5.82
CA ALA A 89 43.70 -10.80 -5.03
C ALA A 89 43.62 -10.42 -3.55
N GLU A 90 44.71 -9.91 -2.98
CA GLU A 90 44.78 -9.44 -1.59
C GLU A 90 43.83 -8.26 -1.35
N LYS A 91 43.90 -7.21 -2.18
CA LYS A 91 43.03 -6.04 -2.06
C LYS A 91 41.56 -6.36 -2.33
N ARG A 92 41.29 -7.24 -3.31
CA ARG A 92 39.94 -7.74 -3.58
C ARG A 92 39.39 -8.49 -2.37
N TYR A 93 40.18 -9.36 -1.76
CA TYR A 93 39.80 -10.10 -0.56
C TYR A 93 39.48 -9.13 0.59
N GLU A 94 40.35 -8.13 0.84
CA GLU A 94 40.13 -7.11 1.88
C GLU A 94 38.81 -6.34 1.66
N ALA A 95 38.57 -5.85 0.44
CA ALA A 95 37.34 -5.11 0.12
C ALA A 95 36.08 -5.96 0.31
N LEU A 96 36.11 -7.22 -0.15
CA LEU A 96 35.00 -8.15 0.04
C LEU A 96 34.81 -8.53 1.51
N GLU A 97 35.89 -8.76 2.26
CA GLU A 97 35.84 -9.08 3.69
C GLU A 97 35.12 -7.97 4.46
N GLN A 98 35.40 -6.69 4.13
CA GLN A 98 34.70 -5.56 4.76
C GLN A 98 33.20 -5.60 4.49
N LEU A 99 32.77 -5.94 3.26
CA LEU A 99 31.36 -6.00 2.88
C LEU A 99 30.65 -7.16 3.59
N PHE A 100 31.20 -8.37 3.50
CA PHE A 100 30.60 -9.57 4.08
C PHE A 100 30.56 -9.53 5.61
N ARG A 101 31.55 -8.89 6.25
CA ARG A 101 31.58 -8.67 7.71
C ARG A 101 30.43 -7.79 8.21
N GLN A 102 29.83 -6.95 7.36
CA GLN A 102 28.63 -6.19 7.73
C GLN A 102 27.39 -7.07 7.87
N GLN A 103 27.45 -8.33 7.42
CA GLN A 103 26.35 -9.30 7.47
C GLN A 103 25.06 -8.81 6.79
N PRO A 104 25.12 -8.35 5.52
CA PRO A 104 23.90 -8.04 4.80
C PRO A 104 23.03 -9.28 4.62
N PRO A 105 21.70 -9.14 4.45
CA PRO A 105 20.80 -10.28 4.26
C PRO A 105 21.21 -11.15 3.06
N ALA A 106 21.59 -10.51 1.95
CA ALA A 106 22.16 -11.20 0.80
C ALA A 106 23.05 -10.27 -0.04
N VAL A 107 24.02 -10.88 -0.72
CA VAL A 107 24.80 -10.30 -1.82
C VAL A 107 24.38 -11.01 -3.12
N ILE A 108 24.00 -10.25 -4.13
CA ILE A 108 23.43 -10.77 -5.37
C ILE A 108 24.27 -10.33 -6.57
N VAL A 109 24.82 -11.28 -7.31
CA VAL A 109 25.59 -11.03 -8.53
C VAL A 109 24.66 -11.04 -9.75
N CYS A 110 24.57 -9.93 -10.46
CA CYS A 110 23.74 -9.78 -11.67
C CYS A 110 24.44 -10.40 -12.90
N ARG A 111 23.72 -10.48 -14.04
CA ARG A 111 24.26 -10.89 -15.34
C ARG A 111 25.04 -12.20 -15.27
N SER A 112 24.41 -13.21 -14.69
CA SER A 112 25.07 -14.47 -14.34
C SER A 112 25.65 -15.29 -15.51
N GLU A 113 25.29 -14.96 -16.75
CA GLU A 113 25.95 -15.46 -17.98
C GLU A 113 27.30 -14.79 -18.26
N GLU A 114 27.47 -13.52 -17.87
CA GLU A 114 28.69 -12.72 -18.08
C GLU A 114 29.60 -12.70 -16.84
N LEU A 115 29.00 -12.78 -15.65
CA LEU A 115 29.66 -12.57 -14.37
C LEU A 115 29.52 -13.79 -13.46
N ALA A 116 30.66 -14.27 -12.99
CA ALA A 116 30.72 -15.29 -11.94
C ALA A 116 31.13 -14.64 -10.61
N PRO A 117 30.53 -15.04 -9.47
CA PRO A 117 31.05 -14.66 -8.16
C PRO A 117 32.52 -15.07 -8.02
N PHE A 118 33.36 -14.19 -7.47
CA PHE A 118 34.75 -14.52 -7.22
C PHE A 118 34.85 -15.63 -6.15
N PRO A 119 35.86 -16.53 -6.21
CA PRO A 119 36.05 -17.58 -5.21
C PRO A 119 36.11 -17.06 -3.76
N GLU A 120 36.66 -15.86 -3.58
CA GLU A 120 36.72 -15.16 -2.29
C GLU A 120 35.31 -14.85 -1.76
N MET A 121 34.34 -14.49 -2.62
CA MET A 121 32.97 -14.21 -2.20
C MET A 121 32.31 -15.42 -1.57
N GLN A 122 32.50 -16.62 -2.13
CA GLN A 122 31.92 -17.85 -1.58
C GLN A 122 32.52 -18.20 -0.22
N LYS A 123 33.85 -18.08 -0.08
CA LYS A 123 34.54 -18.29 1.21
C LYS A 123 34.06 -17.30 2.27
N LEU A 124 33.92 -16.03 1.91
CA LEU A 124 33.48 -14.97 2.81
C LEU A 124 32.00 -15.08 3.18
N ALA A 125 31.16 -15.48 2.23
CA ALA A 125 29.74 -15.76 2.46
C ALA A 125 29.58 -16.87 3.52
N GLN A 126 30.38 -17.94 3.42
CA GLN A 126 30.43 -19.01 4.41
C GLN A 126 30.94 -18.50 5.77
N LYS A 127 32.07 -17.79 5.78
CA LYS A 127 32.71 -17.27 6.99
C LYS A 127 31.79 -16.34 7.80
N HIS A 128 31.05 -15.46 7.13
CA HIS A 128 30.22 -14.42 7.77
C HIS A 128 28.73 -14.76 7.82
N ALA A 129 28.34 -15.94 7.33
CA ALA A 129 26.96 -16.39 7.24
C ALA A 129 26.05 -15.41 6.49
N VAL A 130 26.42 -15.08 5.24
CA VAL A 130 25.68 -14.19 4.34
C VAL A 130 25.19 -14.98 3.13
N ALA A 131 23.94 -14.78 2.70
CA ALA A 131 23.46 -15.43 1.48
C ALA A 131 24.14 -14.83 0.24
N LEU A 132 24.59 -15.70 -0.65
CA LEU A 132 25.16 -15.34 -1.94
C LEU A 132 24.27 -15.91 -3.04
N LEU A 133 23.70 -15.01 -3.84
CA LEU A 133 22.79 -15.34 -4.93
C LEU A 133 23.36 -14.83 -6.26
N ARG A 134 22.84 -15.36 -7.37
CA ARG A 134 23.09 -14.85 -8.72
C ARG A 134 21.78 -14.70 -9.49
N SER A 135 21.74 -13.77 -10.43
CA SER A 135 20.60 -13.61 -11.35
C SER A 135 21.12 -13.31 -12.75
N ASN A 136 20.43 -13.82 -13.78
CA ASN A 136 20.77 -13.51 -15.17
C ASN A 136 20.35 -12.10 -15.59
N GLU A 137 19.48 -11.46 -14.82
CA GLU A 137 18.98 -10.13 -15.10
C GLU A 137 20.09 -9.07 -15.09
N THR A 138 19.87 -8.00 -15.88
CA THR A 138 20.71 -6.81 -15.79
C THR A 138 20.51 -6.11 -14.45
N THR A 139 21.49 -5.34 -13.99
CA THR A 139 21.44 -4.65 -12.69
C THR A 139 20.19 -3.78 -12.53
N CYS A 140 19.82 -3.00 -13.54
CA CYS A 140 18.64 -2.14 -13.47
C CYS A 140 17.34 -2.95 -13.39
N THR A 141 17.21 -4.00 -14.22
CA THR A 141 16.01 -4.86 -14.22
C THR A 141 15.86 -5.58 -12.88
N LEU A 142 16.93 -6.18 -12.38
CA LEU A 142 16.94 -6.88 -11.10
C LEU A 142 16.54 -5.95 -9.94
N MET A 143 17.15 -4.76 -9.87
CA MET A 143 16.82 -3.77 -8.85
C MET A 143 15.37 -3.34 -8.93
N GLY A 144 14.84 -3.07 -10.13
CA GLY A 144 13.44 -2.69 -10.33
C GLY A 144 12.47 -3.77 -9.85
N SER A 145 12.73 -5.03 -10.22
CA SER A 145 11.92 -6.18 -9.80
C SER A 145 11.97 -6.40 -8.28
N LEU A 146 13.17 -6.36 -7.68
CA LEU A 146 13.33 -6.48 -6.22
C LEU A 146 12.62 -5.36 -5.48
N ILE A 147 12.85 -4.10 -5.85
CA ILE A 147 12.20 -2.94 -5.22
C ILE A 147 10.67 -3.04 -5.35
N SER A 148 10.16 -3.50 -6.50
CA SER A 148 8.71 -3.69 -6.69
C SER A 148 8.13 -4.72 -5.74
N VAL A 149 8.76 -5.91 -5.65
CA VAL A 149 8.31 -6.97 -4.75
C VAL A 149 8.45 -6.53 -3.29
N LEU A 150 9.58 -5.95 -2.92
CA LEU A 150 9.83 -5.45 -1.56
C LEU A 150 8.82 -4.39 -1.15
N ASN A 151 8.52 -3.41 -2.02
CA ASN A 151 7.52 -2.39 -1.72
C ASN A 151 6.13 -3.01 -1.52
N LEU A 152 5.78 -4.06 -2.26
CA LEU A 152 4.49 -4.73 -2.13
C LEU A 152 4.38 -5.54 -0.83
N GLU A 153 5.44 -6.27 -0.47
CA GLU A 153 5.48 -7.16 0.70
C GLU A 153 5.72 -6.40 2.02
N LEU A 154 6.48 -5.31 1.98
CA LEU A 154 6.79 -4.45 3.12
C LEU A 154 5.83 -3.26 3.26
N ALA A 155 4.89 -3.10 2.32
CA ALA A 155 3.92 -2.01 2.35
C ALA A 155 3.15 -1.99 3.69
N PRO A 156 3.09 -0.81 4.35
CA PRO A 156 2.29 -0.62 5.55
C PRO A 156 0.84 -1.03 5.29
N ARG A 157 0.25 -1.78 6.24
CA ARG A 157 -1.15 -2.19 6.18
C ARG A 157 -1.86 -1.97 7.52
N ILE A 158 -3.14 -1.64 7.45
CA ILE A 158 -4.05 -1.55 8.59
C ILE A 158 -5.36 -2.25 8.24
N THR A 159 -6.06 -2.78 9.23
CA THR A 159 -7.43 -3.29 9.04
C THR A 159 -8.41 -2.28 9.60
N ARG A 160 -9.45 -1.95 8.85
CA ARG A 160 -10.54 -1.07 9.29
C ARG A 160 -11.86 -1.82 9.26
N HIS A 161 -12.68 -1.61 10.28
CA HIS A 161 -14.05 -2.08 10.26
C HIS A 161 -14.88 -1.20 9.32
N GLY A 162 -15.55 -1.80 8.36
CA GLY A 162 -16.26 -1.09 7.31
C GLY A 162 -16.54 -1.98 6.10
N VAL A 163 -17.04 -1.36 5.04
CA VAL A 163 -17.37 -2.05 3.79
C VAL A 163 -16.66 -1.37 2.64
N LEU A 164 -16.01 -2.14 1.78
CA LEU A 164 -15.40 -1.64 0.56
C LEU A 164 -16.17 -2.15 -0.65
N VAL A 165 -16.66 -1.21 -1.46
CA VAL A 165 -17.37 -1.47 -2.71
C VAL A 165 -16.71 -0.70 -3.84
N GLU A 166 -16.83 -1.20 -5.06
CA GLU A 166 -16.56 -0.42 -6.27
C GLU A 166 -17.88 0.01 -6.89
N VAL A 167 -18.01 1.32 -7.13
CA VAL A 167 -19.21 1.94 -7.70
C VAL A 167 -18.79 2.75 -8.92
N TYR A 168 -19.25 2.34 -10.10
CA TYR A 168 -18.88 2.91 -11.41
C TYR A 168 -17.37 3.00 -11.70
N GLY A 169 -16.51 2.28 -10.98
CA GLY A 169 -15.05 2.34 -11.08
C GLY A 169 -14.36 3.11 -9.96
N GLU A 170 -15.11 3.73 -9.04
CA GLU A 170 -14.55 4.35 -7.83
C GLU A 170 -14.59 3.35 -6.67
N GLY A 171 -13.47 3.15 -5.99
CA GLY A 171 -13.45 2.39 -4.73
C GLY A 171 -13.91 3.24 -3.55
N ILE A 172 -14.99 2.83 -2.90
CA ILE A 172 -15.62 3.56 -1.80
C ILE A 172 -15.52 2.74 -0.52
N LEU A 173 -14.80 3.29 0.47
CA LEU A 173 -14.78 2.75 1.82
C LEU A 173 -15.93 3.37 2.62
N ILE A 174 -16.93 2.56 2.95
CA ILE A 174 -18.09 2.93 3.75
C ILE A 174 -17.78 2.62 5.23
N LEU A 175 -17.76 3.66 6.03
CA LEU A 175 -17.59 3.63 7.48
C LEU A 175 -18.91 4.04 8.17
N GLY A 176 -19.02 3.76 9.46
CA GLY A 176 -20.23 4.05 10.22
C GLY A 176 -20.41 3.10 11.40
N ASP A 177 -21.32 3.45 12.31
CA ASP A 177 -21.60 2.65 13.48
C ASP A 177 -22.13 1.26 13.13
N SER A 178 -22.04 0.32 14.08
CA SER A 178 -22.62 -1.01 13.91
C SER A 178 -24.14 -0.92 13.79
N GLY A 179 -24.71 -1.61 12.79
CA GLY A 179 -26.16 -1.61 12.56
C GLY A 179 -26.72 -0.39 11.83
N ILE A 180 -25.89 0.56 11.37
CA ILE A 180 -26.34 1.72 10.57
C ILE A 180 -26.81 1.36 9.15
N GLY A 181 -26.57 0.12 8.71
CA GLY A 181 -26.98 -0.39 7.40
C GLY A 181 -25.88 -0.50 6.33
N LYS A 182 -24.59 -0.58 6.72
CA LYS A 182 -23.45 -0.64 5.77
C LYS A 182 -23.54 -1.85 4.84
N SER A 183 -23.79 -3.03 5.41
CA SER A 183 -23.83 -4.30 4.70
C SER A 183 -25.08 -4.41 3.82
N GLU A 184 -26.23 -3.95 4.30
CA GLU A 184 -27.47 -3.85 3.53
C GLU A 184 -27.31 -2.91 2.31
N LEU A 185 -26.66 -1.75 2.51
CA LEU A 185 -26.33 -0.82 1.43
C LEU A 185 -25.41 -1.48 0.38
N ALA A 186 -24.40 -2.23 0.82
CA ALA A 186 -23.50 -2.95 -0.07
C ALA A 186 -24.26 -3.91 -1.00
N ILE A 187 -25.24 -4.63 -0.46
CA ILE A 187 -26.06 -5.57 -1.23
C ILE A 187 -27.00 -4.85 -2.19
N GLU A 188 -27.56 -3.71 -1.80
CA GLU A 188 -28.34 -2.88 -2.74
C GLU A 188 -27.48 -2.42 -3.91
N LEU A 189 -26.23 -1.99 -3.66
CA LEU A 189 -25.29 -1.60 -4.71
C LEU A 189 -24.93 -2.79 -5.61
N VAL A 190 -24.67 -3.96 -5.04
CA VAL A 190 -24.43 -5.18 -5.83
C VAL A 190 -25.61 -5.50 -6.75
N LYS A 191 -26.85 -5.39 -6.25
CA LYS A 191 -28.06 -5.57 -7.08
C LYS A 191 -28.18 -4.55 -8.21
N ARG A 192 -27.57 -3.37 -8.06
CA ARG A 192 -27.49 -2.31 -9.08
C ARG A 192 -26.33 -2.50 -10.08
N GLY A 193 -25.55 -3.58 -9.94
CA GLY A 193 -24.45 -3.92 -10.85
C GLY A 193 -23.07 -3.49 -10.36
N HIS A 194 -22.96 -3.00 -9.13
CA HIS A 194 -21.69 -2.65 -8.49
C HIS A 194 -21.03 -3.87 -7.85
N ARG A 195 -19.78 -3.73 -7.40
CA ARG A 195 -18.98 -4.87 -6.92
C ARG A 195 -18.64 -4.75 -5.45
N LEU A 196 -18.84 -5.84 -4.70
CA LEU A 196 -18.34 -5.97 -3.35
C LEU A 196 -16.86 -6.37 -3.36
N VAL A 197 -16.05 -5.64 -2.59
CA VAL A 197 -14.64 -6.00 -2.36
C VAL A 197 -14.48 -6.65 -0.99
N ALA A 198 -15.01 -6.02 0.05
CA ALA A 198 -14.93 -6.48 1.43
C ALA A 198 -16.13 -5.99 2.26
N ASP A 199 -16.55 -6.78 3.24
CA ASP A 199 -17.53 -6.43 4.27
C ASP A 199 -16.96 -6.75 5.66
N ASP A 200 -17.44 -6.04 6.68
CA ASP A 200 -17.01 -6.09 8.08
C ASP A 200 -15.55 -5.70 8.35
N ALA A 201 -14.57 -6.31 7.67
CA ALA A 201 -13.15 -5.99 7.80
C ALA A 201 -12.50 -5.75 6.44
N VAL A 202 -11.86 -4.58 6.31
CA VAL A 202 -11.15 -4.15 5.11
C VAL A 202 -9.66 -4.02 5.43
N GLU A 203 -8.83 -4.82 4.77
CA GLU A 203 -7.38 -4.69 4.82
C GLU A 203 -6.93 -3.61 3.85
N LEU A 204 -6.34 -2.54 4.38
CA LEU A 204 -5.89 -1.38 3.64
C LEU A 204 -4.37 -1.36 3.61
N ARG A 205 -3.81 -1.36 2.40
CA ARG A 205 -2.36 -1.35 2.17
C ARG A 205 -1.95 -0.12 1.39
N LYS A 206 -0.88 0.54 1.85
CA LYS A 206 -0.28 1.67 1.12
C LYS A 206 0.61 1.16 0.00
N VAL A 207 0.11 1.21 -1.23
CA VAL A 207 0.86 0.76 -2.42
C VAL A 207 1.73 1.88 -3.03
N SER A 208 1.43 3.14 -2.73
CA SER A 208 2.28 4.30 -3.05
C SER A 208 2.01 5.47 -2.10
N ASN A 209 2.75 6.57 -2.25
CA ASN A 209 2.50 7.80 -1.49
C ASN A 209 1.16 8.49 -1.81
N ARG A 210 0.42 8.02 -2.82
CA ARG A 210 -0.85 8.62 -3.24
C ARG A 210 -2.00 7.62 -3.31
N GLN A 211 -1.76 6.34 -3.04
CA GLN A 211 -2.74 5.30 -3.31
C GLN A 211 -2.77 4.27 -2.18
N ILE A 212 -3.99 3.99 -1.72
CA ILE A 212 -4.33 2.90 -0.82
C ILE A 212 -5.09 1.85 -1.63
N MET A 213 -4.71 0.59 -1.46
CA MET A 213 -5.41 -0.57 -2.00
C MET A 213 -6.15 -1.26 -0.87
N GLY A 214 -7.43 -1.56 -1.05
CA GLY A 214 -8.24 -2.32 -0.10
C GLY A 214 -8.56 -3.72 -0.59
N THR A 215 -8.57 -4.68 0.34
CA THR A 215 -8.91 -6.10 0.10
C THR A 215 -9.72 -6.66 1.27
N ALA A 216 -10.44 -7.75 1.04
CA ALA A 216 -11.01 -8.55 2.13
C ALA A 216 -9.96 -9.53 2.69
N PRO A 217 -9.92 -9.74 4.02
CA PRO A 217 -9.24 -10.89 4.59
C PRO A 217 -9.71 -12.19 3.94
N GLU A 218 -8.80 -13.15 3.78
CA GLU A 218 -9.05 -14.36 3.00
C GLU A 218 -10.20 -15.22 3.54
N ASN A 219 -10.35 -15.30 4.86
CA ASN A 219 -11.36 -16.09 5.55
C ASN A 219 -12.80 -15.57 5.40
N ILE A 220 -13.00 -14.26 5.20
CA ILE A 220 -14.33 -13.64 5.04
C ILE A 220 -14.58 -13.15 3.60
N ARG A 221 -13.67 -13.48 2.67
CA ARG A 221 -13.73 -13.02 1.28
C ARG A 221 -15.05 -13.42 0.62
N HIS A 222 -15.71 -12.45 -0.02
CA HIS A 222 -17.00 -12.58 -0.70
C HIS A 222 -18.20 -12.92 0.20
N PHE A 223 -18.01 -13.01 1.51
CA PHE A 223 -19.11 -13.17 2.46
C PHE A 223 -19.60 -11.82 2.96
N ILE A 224 -20.88 -11.78 3.29
CA ILE A 224 -21.53 -10.65 3.94
C ILE A 224 -22.45 -11.18 5.04
N GLU A 225 -22.54 -10.49 6.17
CA GLU A 225 -23.53 -10.79 7.21
C GLU A 225 -24.74 -9.85 7.08
N LEU A 226 -25.94 -10.42 6.93
CA LEU A 226 -27.19 -9.65 6.87
C LEU A 226 -28.07 -10.00 8.07
N ARG A 227 -28.50 -8.99 8.83
CA ARG A 227 -29.36 -9.20 9.99
C ARG A 227 -30.70 -9.80 9.56
N GLY A 228 -31.13 -10.84 10.25
CA GLY A 228 -32.36 -11.59 9.94
C GLY A 228 -32.24 -12.60 8.80
N ILE A 229 -31.12 -12.63 8.07
CA ILE A 229 -30.86 -13.60 6.99
C ILE A 229 -29.69 -14.53 7.36
N GLY A 230 -28.61 -13.98 7.92
CA GLY A 230 -27.36 -14.68 8.21
C GLY A 230 -26.26 -14.39 7.19
N ILE A 231 -25.25 -15.26 7.14
CA ILE A 231 -24.08 -15.11 6.28
C ILE A 231 -24.42 -15.55 4.85
N VAL A 232 -24.11 -14.71 3.86
CA VAL A 232 -24.37 -14.95 2.44
C VAL A 232 -23.08 -14.84 1.64
N ASN A 233 -22.84 -15.78 0.73
CA ASN A 233 -21.75 -15.66 -0.24
C ASN A 233 -22.21 -14.89 -1.49
N VAL A 234 -21.74 -13.66 -1.64
CA VAL A 234 -22.17 -12.74 -2.70
C VAL A 234 -21.80 -13.26 -4.09
N ALA A 235 -20.60 -13.84 -4.25
CA ALA A 235 -20.15 -14.39 -5.53
C ALA A 235 -21.01 -15.56 -6.01
N ARG A 236 -21.54 -16.37 -5.08
CA ARG A 236 -22.43 -17.50 -5.40
C ARG A 236 -23.85 -17.07 -5.74
N VAL A 237 -24.37 -16.05 -5.05
CA VAL A 237 -25.76 -15.58 -5.22
C VAL A 237 -25.91 -14.64 -6.41
N TYR A 238 -24.97 -13.71 -6.60
CA TYR A 238 -25.04 -12.64 -7.61
C TYR A 238 -24.05 -12.83 -8.76
N GLY A 239 -23.25 -13.90 -8.73
CA GLY A 239 -22.27 -14.24 -9.74
C GLY A 239 -20.91 -13.59 -9.53
N VAL A 240 -19.91 -14.07 -10.29
CA VAL A 240 -18.52 -13.59 -10.18
C VAL A 240 -18.36 -12.10 -10.54
N GLY A 241 -19.28 -11.55 -11.35
CA GLY A 241 -19.29 -10.13 -11.70
C GLY A 241 -19.68 -9.20 -10.57
N ALA A 242 -20.24 -9.72 -9.46
CA ALA A 242 -20.69 -8.95 -8.30
C ALA A 242 -19.59 -8.74 -7.25
N VAL A 243 -18.40 -9.32 -7.44
CA VAL A 243 -17.29 -9.23 -6.49
C VAL A 243 -15.99 -8.84 -7.16
N LYS A 244 -15.06 -8.28 -6.39
CA LYS A 244 -13.69 -7.98 -6.83
C LYS A 244 -12.71 -8.31 -5.71
N LEU A 245 -11.51 -8.76 -6.05
CA LEU A 245 -10.49 -9.16 -5.06
C LEU A 245 -9.86 -7.96 -4.35
N SER A 246 -9.69 -6.85 -5.06
CA SER A 246 -9.04 -5.64 -4.57
C SER A 246 -9.54 -4.40 -5.31
N GLU A 247 -9.53 -3.25 -4.65
CA GLU A 247 -9.85 -1.96 -5.25
C GLU A 247 -9.02 -0.83 -4.64
N SER A 248 -8.65 0.16 -5.46
CA SER A 248 -8.03 1.38 -4.93
C SER A 248 -9.07 2.26 -4.23
N LEU A 249 -8.73 2.84 -3.09
CA LEU A 249 -9.64 3.75 -2.39
C LEU A 249 -9.62 5.14 -3.03
N ASP A 250 -10.81 5.59 -3.43
CA ASP A 250 -11.05 6.86 -4.11
C ASP A 250 -11.89 7.84 -3.29
N LEU A 251 -12.72 7.30 -2.40
CA LEU A 251 -13.63 8.07 -1.54
C LEU A 251 -13.85 7.30 -0.23
N VAL A 252 -13.86 8.01 0.89
CA VAL A 252 -14.35 7.51 2.17
C VAL A 252 -15.74 8.11 2.42
N VAL A 253 -16.70 7.27 2.75
CA VAL A 253 -18.06 7.69 3.10
C VAL A 253 -18.34 7.32 4.53
N GLN A 254 -18.58 8.32 5.38
CA GLN A 254 -19.01 8.12 6.75
C GLN A 254 -20.53 8.14 6.82
N LEU A 255 -21.16 6.99 7.06
CA LEU A 255 -22.57 6.92 7.40
C LEU A 255 -22.75 7.31 8.87
N GLU A 256 -23.69 8.22 9.11
CA GLU A 256 -24.07 8.62 10.46
C GLU A 256 -25.59 8.70 10.61
N ALA A 257 -26.09 8.50 11.82
CA ALA A 257 -27.50 8.76 12.09
C ALA A 257 -27.81 10.25 11.83
N TRP A 258 -28.98 10.52 11.26
CA TRP A 258 -29.39 11.90 11.04
C TRP A 258 -29.50 12.66 12.37
N ASP A 259 -28.78 13.77 12.47
CA ASP A 259 -28.78 14.66 13.62
C ASP A 259 -29.25 16.05 13.19
N PRO A 260 -30.39 16.56 13.70
CA PRO A 260 -30.90 17.88 13.34
C PRO A 260 -29.96 19.03 13.75
N THR A 261 -29.04 18.79 14.68
CA THR A 261 -28.11 19.80 15.19
C THR A 261 -26.81 19.88 14.39
N LYS A 262 -26.49 18.86 13.58
CA LYS A 262 -25.33 18.87 12.69
C LYS A 262 -25.63 19.59 11.38
N ASN A 263 -24.73 20.49 10.99
CA ASN A 263 -24.73 21.08 9.67
C ASN A 263 -24.05 20.13 8.67
N TYR A 264 -24.86 19.33 8.00
CA TYR A 264 -24.41 18.57 6.83
C TYR A 264 -24.06 19.52 5.68
N GLN A 265 -22.98 19.24 4.96
CA GLN A 265 -22.58 20.05 3.81
C GLN A 265 -23.70 20.11 2.77
N ARG A 266 -24.18 21.33 2.48
CA ARG A 266 -25.24 21.57 1.49
C ARG A 266 -24.70 22.02 0.13
N THR A 267 -23.52 22.64 0.13
CA THR A 267 -22.93 23.27 -1.05
C THR A 267 -21.91 22.38 -1.74
N GLY A 268 -21.15 21.55 -1.00
CA GLY A 268 -20.11 20.68 -1.57
C GLY A 268 -18.84 21.40 -2.03
N LEU A 269 -18.65 22.65 -1.58
CA LEU A 269 -17.51 23.53 -1.88
C LEU A 269 -16.24 23.09 -1.15
N GLU A 270 -16.36 22.72 0.13
CA GLU A 270 -15.26 22.22 0.93
C GLU A 270 -15.08 20.72 0.66
N SER A 271 -13.83 20.30 0.44
CA SER A 271 -13.50 18.88 0.34
C SER A 271 -12.92 18.43 1.67
N GLU A 272 -13.63 17.52 2.33
CA GLU A 272 -13.11 16.83 3.50
C GLU A 272 -12.18 15.70 3.05
N TYR A 273 -11.22 15.35 3.89
CA TYR A 273 -10.29 14.27 3.63
C TYR A 273 -10.14 13.38 4.85
N TYR A 274 -9.93 12.10 4.59
CA TYR A 274 -9.67 11.06 5.57
C TYR A 274 -8.23 10.55 5.37
N ASP A 275 -7.43 10.57 6.44
CA ASP A 275 -6.04 10.07 6.39
C ASP A 275 -6.01 8.56 6.61
N ILE A 276 -5.40 7.85 5.67
CA ILE A 276 -5.11 6.42 5.78
C ILE A 276 -3.63 6.23 5.48
N LEU A 277 -2.84 5.85 6.48
CA LEU A 277 -1.41 5.59 6.32
C LEU A 277 -0.63 6.80 5.74
N GLY A 278 -1.05 8.02 6.06
CA GLY A 278 -0.47 9.25 5.51
C GLY A 278 -0.91 9.60 4.09
N VAL A 279 -1.91 8.89 3.54
CA VAL A 279 -2.55 9.21 2.25
C VAL A 279 -3.89 9.89 2.53
N SER A 280 -4.05 11.10 1.99
CA SER A 280 -5.26 11.91 2.13
C SER A 280 -6.29 11.51 1.06
N ILE A 281 -7.36 10.83 1.46
CA ILE A 281 -8.43 10.36 0.56
C ILE A 281 -9.65 11.28 0.72
N PRO A 282 -10.32 11.73 -0.36
CA PRO A 282 -11.56 12.50 -0.25
C PRO A 282 -12.57 11.81 0.66
N SER A 283 -13.27 12.59 1.48
CA SER A 283 -14.22 12.09 2.47
C SER A 283 -15.54 12.85 2.42
N THR A 284 -16.63 12.18 2.77
CA THR A 284 -17.94 12.82 2.95
C THR A 284 -18.79 12.08 3.97
N SER A 285 -19.57 12.82 4.75
CA SER A 285 -20.53 12.25 5.71
C SER A 285 -21.94 12.25 5.13
N ILE A 286 -22.60 11.10 5.14
CA ILE A 286 -23.95 10.93 4.62
C ILE A 286 -24.90 10.53 5.78
N PRO A 287 -25.90 11.37 6.10
CA PRO A 287 -26.87 11.01 7.11
C PRO A 287 -27.83 9.93 6.62
N VAL A 288 -28.08 8.96 7.49
CA VAL A 288 -29.05 7.90 7.32
C VAL A 288 -30.37 8.33 7.97
N SER A 289 -31.42 8.38 7.16
CA SER A 289 -32.78 8.68 7.59
C SER A 289 -33.79 7.79 6.86
N PRO A 290 -34.92 7.43 7.50
CA PRO A 290 -35.97 6.65 6.87
C PRO A 290 -36.47 7.28 5.56
N GLY A 291 -36.72 6.46 4.53
CA GLY A 291 -37.20 6.90 3.22
C GLY A 291 -36.12 7.42 2.27
N ARG A 292 -34.86 7.57 2.73
CA ARG A 292 -33.73 7.95 1.87
C ARG A 292 -33.13 6.71 1.20
N ASN A 293 -33.05 6.71 -0.12
CA ASN A 293 -32.31 5.67 -0.83
C ASN A 293 -30.80 5.98 -0.77
N LEU A 294 -30.08 5.29 0.11
CA LEU A 294 -28.65 5.52 0.30
C LEU A 294 -27.81 5.07 -0.89
N ALA A 295 -28.23 4.03 -1.64
CA ALA A 295 -27.50 3.57 -2.82
C ALA A 295 -27.43 4.65 -3.90
N VAL A 296 -28.54 5.33 -4.19
CA VAL A 296 -28.59 6.45 -5.15
C VAL A 296 -27.70 7.61 -4.69
N VAL A 297 -27.69 7.90 -3.38
CA VAL A 297 -26.85 8.96 -2.82
C VAL A 297 -25.37 8.58 -2.96
N LEU A 298 -25.00 7.33 -2.70
CA LEU A 298 -23.62 6.86 -2.83
C LEU A 298 -23.16 6.84 -4.30
N GLU A 299 -24.02 6.40 -5.21
CA GLU A 299 -23.81 6.48 -6.66
C GLU A 299 -23.54 7.92 -7.12
N THR A 300 -24.34 8.87 -6.62
CA THR A 300 -24.17 10.30 -6.91
C THR A 300 -22.86 10.83 -6.32
N ALA A 301 -22.50 10.41 -5.11
CA ALA A 301 -21.23 10.77 -4.48
C ALA A 301 -20.02 10.25 -5.27
N ALA A 302 -20.10 9.02 -5.80
CA ALA A 302 -19.07 8.43 -6.66
C ALA A 302 -18.85 9.26 -7.94
N ILE A 303 -19.94 9.60 -8.64
CA ILE A 303 -19.89 10.41 -9.87
C ILE A 303 -19.35 11.81 -9.58
N ASN A 304 -19.79 12.44 -8.48
CA ASN A 304 -19.32 13.76 -8.08
C ASN A 304 -17.83 13.75 -7.73
N ASN A 305 -17.35 12.72 -7.01
CA ASN A 305 -15.92 12.56 -6.72
C ASN A 305 -15.09 12.45 -8.00
N ARG A 306 -15.55 11.64 -8.96
CA ARG A 306 -14.92 11.51 -10.27
C ARG A 306 -14.89 12.83 -11.04
N GLN A 307 -15.99 13.56 -11.06
CA GLN A 307 -16.05 14.86 -11.73
C GLN A 307 -15.06 15.87 -11.13
N LYS A 308 -14.96 15.91 -9.79
CA LYS A 308 -13.95 16.73 -9.09
C LYS A 308 -12.53 16.36 -9.49
N LYS A 309 -12.22 15.06 -9.61
CA LYS A 309 -10.91 14.58 -10.13
C LYS A 309 -10.65 15.03 -11.56
N MET A 310 -11.70 15.15 -12.38
CA MET A 310 -11.63 15.66 -13.76
C MET A 310 -11.61 17.20 -13.84
N GLY A 311 -11.61 17.91 -12.71
CA GLY A 311 -11.54 19.37 -12.63
C GLY A 311 -12.89 20.08 -12.65
N TYR A 312 -14.02 19.35 -12.67
CA TYR A 312 -15.36 19.93 -12.62
C TYR A 312 -15.93 19.94 -11.21
N ASN A 313 -16.39 21.11 -10.74
CA ASN A 313 -17.06 21.26 -9.45
C ASN A 313 -18.40 22.00 -9.63
N ALA A 314 -19.50 21.25 -9.57
CA ALA A 314 -20.86 21.77 -9.74
C ALA A 314 -21.20 22.89 -8.75
N ALA A 315 -20.68 22.83 -7.52
CA ALA A 315 -20.90 23.86 -6.51
C ALA A 315 -20.26 25.19 -6.91
N LYS A 316 -19.02 25.12 -7.41
CA LYS A 316 -18.29 26.28 -7.90
C LYS A 316 -18.98 26.87 -9.13
N GLU A 317 -19.41 26.03 -10.07
CA GLU A 317 -20.18 26.49 -11.23
C GLU A 317 -21.46 27.20 -10.82
N LEU A 318 -22.21 26.65 -9.86
CA LEU A 318 -23.43 27.26 -9.37
C LEU A 318 -23.17 28.62 -8.71
N LEU A 319 -22.09 28.74 -7.90
CA LEU A 319 -21.69 30.03 -7.32
C LEU A 319 -21.36 31.07 -8.38
N ILE A 320 -20.62 30.68 -9.43
CA ILE A 320 -20.32 31.54 -10.58
C ILE A 320 -21.62 32.00 -11.24
N ARG A 321 -22.56 31.08 -11.51
CA ARG A 321 -23.86 31.41 -12.11
C ARG A 321 -24.73 32.32 -11.25
N LEU A 322 -24.60 32.22 -9.92
CA LEU A 322 -25.32 33.05 -8.95
C LEU A 322 -24.60 34.39 -8.67
N GLY A 323 -23.45 34.65 -9.28
CA GLY A 323 -22.69 35.88 -9.10
C GLY A 323 -22.07 36.02 -7.70
N LEU A 324 -21.75 34.90 -7.04
CA LEU A 324 -21.26 34.86 -5.66
C LEU A 324 -19.73 34.66 -5.55
N ASP A 325 -18.99 34.63 -6.66
CA ASP A 325 -17.54 34.35 -6.70
C ASP A 325 -16.66 35.58 -6.30
N ASP A 326 -17.22 36.80 -6.31
CA ASP A 326 -16.50 38.09 -6.07
C ASP A 326 -16.30 38.46 -4.57
N LYS A 327 -16.42 37.52 -3.62
CA LYS A 327 -16.28 37.82 -2.17
C LYS A 327 -15.30 36.93 -1.41
N MET A 328 -14.25 36.44 -2.07
CA MET A 328 -13.12 35.80 -1.39
C MET A 328 -11.78 36.37 -1.89
N ASP A 329 -11.55 37.65 -1.57
CA ASP A 329 -10.20 38.20 -1.37
C ASP A 329 -9.85 38.15 0.13
#